data_AF-A0A965HM61-F1
#
_entry.id   AF-A0A965HM61-F1
#
_cell.length_a   1.000
_cell.length_b   1.000
_cell.length_c   1.000
_cell.angle_alpha   90.00
_cell.angle_beta   90.00
_cell.angle_gamma   90.00
#
_symmetry.space_group_name_H-M   'P 1'
#
loop_
_entity.id
_entity.type
_entity.pdbx_description
1 polymer ?
#
loop_
_entity_poly.entity_id
_entity_poly.type
_entity_poly.pdbx_seq_one_letter_code
_entity_poly.pdbx_strand_id
1 'polypeptide(L)'
;MKPPKYLCERCTNCCRWPGDVKVSEKEITTIASFLKMEEAEFIGTHTRLRSDRRGLSLIDQTDGACIFLDGQDCQIQPVKPDQCRGFPNAWNFPGWREVCQATEIK
;
A
#
# COMPACT_ATOMS: atom_id res chain seq x y z
N MET A 1 16.82 15.21 -18.18
CA MET A 1 15.37 15.15 -18.43
C MET A 1 14.68 14.67 -17.16
N LYS A 2 13.61 15.33 -16.72
CA LYS A 2 12.84 14.91 -15.54
C LYS A 2 11.94 13.74 -15.95
N PRO A 3 11.81 12.68 -15.14
CA PRO A 3 10.86 11.61 -15.45
C PRO A 3 9.43 12.16 -15.50
N PRO A 4 8.55 11.55 -16.32
CA PRO A 4 7.13 11.92 -16.35
C PRO A 4 6.50 11.73 -14.97
N LYS A 5 5.54 12.58 -14.64
CA LYS A 5 4.74 12.45 -13.43
C LYS A 5 3.37 11.88 -13.77
N TYR A 6 2.75 11.21 -12.81
CA TYR A 6 1.44 10.59 -12.97
C TYR A 6 0.48 11.03 -11.86
N LEU A 7 -0.77 11.31 -12.24
CA LEU A 7 -1.88 11.57 -11.34
C LEU A 7 -2.54 10.23 -10.97
N CYS A 8 -2.67 9.96 -9.67
CA CYS A 8 -3.36 8.77 -9.21
C CYS A 8 -4.88 8.94 -9.32
N GLU A 9 -5.52 8.15 -10.19
CA GLU A 9 -6.98 8.13 -10.40
C GLU A 9 -7.74 7.34 -9.32
N ARG A 10 -7.07 6.93 -8.23
CA ARG A 10 -7.65 6.12 -7.15
C ARG A 10 -8.32 4.81 -7.62
N CYS A 11 -7.89 4.25 -8.74
CA CYS A 11 -8.44 3.02 -9.32
C CYS A 11 -8.29 1.75 -8.47
N THR A 12 -7.54 1.78 -7.36
CA THR A 12 -7.23 0.64 -6.46
C THR A 12 -6.52 -0.56 -7.08
N ASN A 13 -6.16 -0.51 -8.37
CA ASN A 13 -5.44 -1.61 -9.01
C ASN A 13 -4.14 -1.92 -8.27
N CYS A 14 -3.41 -0.92 -7.77
CA CYS A 14 -2.22 -1.13 -6.92
C CYS A 14 -2.44 -1.92 -5.63
N CYS A 15 -3.68 -2.14 -5.21
CA CYS A 15 -4.05 -2.93 -4.06
C CYS A 15 -4.52 -4.35 -4.44
N ARG A 16 -4.65 -4.70 -5.74
CA ARG A 16 -5.28 -5.95 -6.20
C ARG A 16 -4.31 -7.10 -6.51
N TRP A 17 -3.02 -6.89 -6.32
CA TRP A 17 -2.01 -7.91 -6.57
C TRP A 17 -1.07 -8.06 -5.38
N PRO A 18 -0.46 -9.25 -5.22
CA PRO A 18 0.45 -9.51 -4.12
C PRO A 18 1.57 -8.48 -4.05
N GLY A 19 1.87 -8.01 -2.84
CA GLY A 19 2.86 -6.97 -2.62
C GLY A 19 3.63 -7.17 -1.32
N ASP A 20 4.81 -6.54 -1.26
CA ASP A 20 5.55 -6.38 0.00
C ASP A 20 5.47 -4.91 0.42
N VAL A 21 4.33 -4.53 1.00
CA VAL A 21 4.06 -3.18 1.50
C VAL A 21 4.72 -3.01 2.87
N LYS A 22 5.96 -2.52 2.87
CA LYS A 22 6.72 -2.23 4.09
C LYS A 22 5.99 -1.19 4.92
N VAL A 23 5.83 -1.47 6.21
CA VAL A 23 5.37 -0.51 7.21
C VAL A 23 6.47 -0.25 8.24
N SER A 24 6.67 1.03 8.54
CA SER A 24 7.52 1.52 9.62
C SER A 24 6.74 1.58 10.93
N GLU A 25 7.45 1.70 12.06
CA GLU A 25 6.85 1.88 13.39
C GLU A 25 5.88 3.07 13.43
N LYS A 26 6.27 4.20 12.83
CA LYS A 26 5.39 5.38 12.74
C LYS A 26 4.11 5.12 11.95
N GLU A 27 4.21 4.37 10.85
CA GLU A 27 3.03 4.00 10.05
C GLU A 27 2.14 3.02 10.82
N ILE A 28 2.73 2.06 11.54
CA ILE A 28 2.01 1.16 12.44
C ILE A 28 1.21 1.96 13.47
N THR A 29 1.85 2.87 14.21
CA THR A 29 1.16 3.74 15.19
C THR A 29 0.02 4.52 14.55
N THR A 30 0.26 5.10 13.37
CA THR A 30 -0.72 5.96 12.68
C THR A 30 -1.92 5.16 12.19
N ILE A 31 -1.68 4.00 11.59
CA ILE A 31 -2.74 3.14 11.05
C ILE A 31 -3.53 2.49 12.19
N ALA A 32 -2.86 1.96 13.21
CA ALA A 32 -3.52 1.38 14.38
C ALA A 32 -4.44 2.41 15.07
N SER A 33 -3.95 3.64 15.29
CA SER A 33 -4.75 4.75 15.83
C SER A 33 -5.96 5.08 14.96
N PHE A 34 -5.79 5.10 13.64
CA PHE A 34 -6.88 5.36 12.70
C PHE A 34 -7.95 4.26 12.73
N LEU A 35 -7.53 3.00 12.85
CA LEU A 35 -8.40 1.83 12.99
C LEU A 35 -8.97 1.68 14.41
N LYS A 36 -8.55 2.52 15.36
CA LYS A 36 -8.94 2.50 16.78
C LYS A 36 -8.61 1.16 17.45
N MET A 37 -7.42 0.64 17.19
CA MET A 37 -6.89 -0.59 17.79
C MET A 37 -5.48 -0.39 18.33
N GLU A 38 -5.05 -1.31 19.18
CA GLU A 38 -3.70 -1.32 19.73
C GLU A 38 -2.65 -1.70 18.69
N GLU A 39 -1.44 -1.17 18.80
CA GLU A 39 -0.35 -1.47 17.85
C GLU A 39 0.00 -2.96 17.83
N ALA A 40 0.03 -3.61 18.99
CA ALA A 40 0.32 -5.04 19.08
C ALA A 40 -0.74 -5.89 18.37
N GLU A 41 -2.01 -5.48 18.46
CA GLU A 41 -3.11 -6.13 17.73
C GLU A 41 -2.94 -5.92 16.23
N PHE A 42 -2.69 -4.69 15.78
CA PHE A 42 -2.44 -4.38 14.38
C PHE A 42 -1.28 -5.21 13.81
N ILE A 43 -0.16 -5.27 14.52
CA ILE A 43 1.01 -6.06 14.12
C ILE A 43 0.62 -7.55 13.97
N GLY A 44 -0.09 -8.10 14.96
CA GLY A 44 -0.46 -9.52 14.96
C GLY A 44 -1.51 -9.91 13.91
N THR A 45 -2.38 -8.98 13.50
CA THR A 45 -3.55 -9.28 12.67
C THR A 45 -3.48 -8.74 11.25
N HIS A 46 -2.69 -7.69 11.00
CA HIS A 46 -2.62 -7.01 9.70
C HIS A 46 -1.21 -7.01 9.08
N THR A 47 -0.21 -7.55 9.77
CA THR A 47 1.16 -7.58 9.27
C THR A 47 1.78 -8.99 9.26
N ARG A 48 2.76 -9.18 8.38
CA ARG A 48 3.63 -10.35 8.32
C ARG A 48 5.08 -9.91 8.30
N LEU A 49 5.99 -10.83 8.67
CA LEU A 49 7.41 -10.60 8.45
C LEU A 49 7.69 -10.48 6.95
N ARG A 50 8.56 -9.54 6.58
CA ARG A 50 9.06 -9.43 5.21
C ARG A 50 9.99 -10.60 4.87
N SER A 51 10.12 -10.90 3.58
CA SER A 51 10.97 -12.00 3.08
C SER A 51 12.44 -11.83 3.46
N ASP A 52 12.90 -10.58 3.56
CA ASP A 52 14.26 -10.23 4.00
C ASP A 52 14.44 -10.29 5.53
N ARG A 53 13.35 -10.50 6.29
CA ARG A 53 13.27 -10.49 7.75
C ARG A 53 13.70 -9.17 8.41
N ARG A 54 13.75 -8.05 7.67
CA ARG A 54 14.21 -6.73 8.17
C ARG A 54 13.05 -5.77 8.47
N GLY A 55 11.85 -6.29 8.67
CA GLY A 55 10.69 -5.49 9.03
C GLY A 55 9.38 -6.21 8.76
N LEU A 56 8.30 -5.43 8.86
CA LEU A 56 6.93 -5.90 8.66
C LEU A 56 6.38 -5.40 7.33
N SER A 57 5.50 -6.22 6.78
CA SER A 57 4.71 -5.95 5.58
C SER A 57 3.24 -6.07 5.92
N LEU A 58 2.37 -5.35 5.23
CA LEU A 58 0.95 -5.68 5.28
C LEU A 58 0.70 -7.10 4.75
N ILE A 59 -0.31 -7.78 5.32
CA ILE A 59 -0.77 -9.06 4.79
C ILE A 59 -1.68 -8.86 3.58
N ASP A 60 -1.83 -9.94 2.83
CA ASP A 60 -2.74 -10.03 1.69
C ASP A 60 -3.99 -10.83 2.06
N GLN A 61 -5.08 -10.58 1.35
CA GLN A 61 -6.28 -11.40 1.30
C GLN A 61 -5.99 -12.70 0.57
N THR A 62 -6.96 -13.62 0.58
CA THR A 62 -6.81 -14.94 -0.05
C THR A 62 -6.59 -14.89 -1.56
N ASP A 63 -7.06 -13.84 -2.23
CA ASP A 63 -6.88 -13.60 -3.67
C ASP A 63 -5.59 -12.82 -4.00
N GLY A 64 -4.78 -12.47 -2.98
CA GLY A 64 -3.56 -11.71 -3.12
C GLY A 64 -3.75 -10.19 -3.12
N ALA A 65 -4.98 -9.68 -2.94
CA ALA A 65 -5.19 -8.25 -2.73
C ALA A 65 -4.69 -7.80 -1.36
N CYS A 66 -4.38 -6.53 -1.18
CA CYS A 66 -4.04 -5.97 0.12
C CYS A 66 -5.21 -6.13 1.11
N ILE A 67 -4.91 -6.45 2.37
CA ILE A 67 -5.91 -6.62 3.45
C ILE A 67 -6.86 -5.44 3.63
N PHE A 68 -6.42 -4.22 3.29
CA PHE A 68 -7.25 -3.00 3.42
C PHE A 68 -8.01 -2.62 2.15
N LEU A 69 -8.01 -3.47 1.12
CA LEU A 69 -8.89 -3.29 -0.04
C LEU A 69 -10.29 -3.77 0.31
N ASP A 70 -11.27 -2.89 0.14
CA ASP A 70 -12.69 -3.19 0.27
C ASP A 70 -13.42 -2.68 -0.99
N GLY A 71 -13.84 -3.62 -1.84
CA GLY A 71 -14.45 -3.28 -3.14
C GLY A 71 -13.52 -2.44 -4.02
N GLN A 72 -13.82 -1.14 -4.15
CA GLN A 72 -13.05 -0.15 -4.92
C GLN A 72 -12.41 0.92 -4.03
N ASP A 73 -12.34 0.68 -2.73
CA ASP A 73 -11.80 1.62 -1.75
C ASP A 73 -10.66 1.01 -0.93
N CYS A 74 -9.73 1.87 -0.53
CA CYS A 74 -8.73 1.50 0.46
C CYS A 74 -9.19 2.02 1.83
N GLN A 75 -9.47 1.12 2.76
CA GLN A 75 -9.99 1.45 4.08
C GLN A 75 -9.08 2.40 4.87
N ILE A 76 -7.76 2.32 4.64
CA ILE A 76 -6.76 3.19 5.27
C ILE A 76 -6.29 4.35 4.36
N GLN A 77 -7.07 4.74 3.35
CA GLN A 77 -6.71 5.80 2.38
C GLN A 77 -6.09 7.06 3.01
N PRO A 78 -6.64 7.64 4.11
CA PRO A 78 -6.10 8.86 4.72
C PRO A 78 -4.71 8.66 5.35
N VAL A 79 -4.44 7.46 5.83
CA VAL A 79 -3.20 7.09 6.57
C VAL A 79 -2.38 6.06 5.82
N LYS A 80 -2.50 6.01 4.50
CA LYS A 80 -1.78 5.08 3.64
C LYS A 80 -0.27 5.10 3.94
N PRO A 81 0.39 3.92 3.95
CA PRO A 81 1.83 3.85 3.99
C PRO A 81 2.47 4.70 2.88
N ASP A 82 3.63 5.27 3.15
CA ASP A 82 4.37 6.11 2.23
C ASP A 82 4.72 5.37 0.95
N GLN A 83 4.95 4.05 1.03
CA GLN A 83 5.09 3.21 -0.16
C GLN A 83 3.82 3.28 -1.00
N CYS A 84 2.64 3.02 -0.44
CA CYS A 84 1.37 3.11 -1.18
C CYS A 84 1.09 4.51 -1.73
N ARG A 85 1.41 5.56 -0.97
CA ARG A 85 1.24 6.97 -1.38
C ARG A 85 2.20 7.37 -2.50
N GLY A 86 3.41 6.81 -2.49
CA GLY A 86 4.45 7.10 -3.47
C GLY A 86 4.21 6.50 -4.85
N PHE A 87 3.37 5.47 -4.97
CA PHE A 87 3.10 4.84 -6.26
C PHE A 87 2.23 5.73 -7.19
N PRO A 88 2.54 5.83 -8.51
CA PRO A 88 3.65 5.21 -9.23
C PRO A 88 4.90 6.12 -9.38
N ASN A 89 4.93 7.28 -8.71
CA ASN A 89 5.93 8.34 -8.94
C ASN A 89 7.25 8.15 -8.18
N ALA A 90 7.20 7.72 -6.92
CA ALA A 90 8.38 7.50 -6.07
C ALA A 90 8.94 6.07 -6.25
N TRP A 91 8.06 5.13 -6.57
CA TRP A 91 8.43 3.77 -6.93
C TRP A 91 7.32 3.17 -7.81
N ASN A 92 7.69 2.15 -8.58
CA ASN A 92 6.78 1.33 -9.35
C ASN A 92 7.46 -0.02 -9.68
N PHE A 93 6.74 -0.92 -10.33
CA PHE A 93 7.24 -2.21 -10.79
C PHE A 93 7.12 -2.34 -12.32
N PRO A 94 7.92 -3.19 -12.98
CA PRO A 94 7.82 -3.39 -14.43
C PRO A 94 6.40 -3.77 -14.87
N GLY A 95 5.87 -3.13 -15.91
CA GLY A 95 4.50 -3.41 -16.41
C GLY A 95 3.37 -2.68 -15.65
N TRP A 96 3.67 -1.87 -14.64
CA TRP A 96 2.63 -1.17 -13.85
C TRP A 96 1.64 -0.33 -14.68
N ARG A 97 2.07 0.18 -15.85
CA ARG A 97 1.23 0.99 -16.76
C ARG A 97 0.14 0.17 -17.44
N GLU A 98 0.28 -1.14 -17.53
CA GLU A 98 -0.72 -2.04 -18.12
C GLU A 98 -1.88 -2.28 -17.16
N VAL A 99 -1.65 -2.05 -15.86
CA VAL A 99 -2.60 -2.37 -14.79
C VAL A 99 -3.11 -1.14 -14.05
N CYS A 100 -2.30 -0.09 -13.89
CA CYS A 100 -2.71 1.13 -13.21
C CYS A 100 -3.35 2.12 -14.19
N GLN A 101 -4.45 2.74 -13.77
CA GLN A 101 -5.14 3.78 -14.55
C GLN A 101 -4.57 5.20 -14.31
N ALA A 102 -3.40 5.35 -13.70
CA ALA A 102 -2.85 6.68 -13.42
C ALA A 102 -2.53 7.43 -14.72
N THR A 103 -2.97 8.69 -14.80
CA THR A 103 -2.82 9.52 -16.00
C THR A 103 -1.49 10.26 -15.97
N GLU A 104 -0.73 10.25 -17.07
CA GLU A 104 0.48 11.05 -17.19
C GLU A 104 0.15 12.55 -17.21
N ILE A 105 0.82 13.32 -16.35
CA ILE A 105 0.69 14.78 -16.27
C ILE A 105 1.97 15.44 -16.76
N LYS A 106 1.79 16.50 -17.57
CA LYS A 106 2.87 17.31 -18.13
C LYS A 106 3.55 18.18 -17.08
#